data_AF-A0A1Q4DUC5-F1
#
_entry.id   AF-A0A1Q4DUC5-F1
#
_cell.length_a   1.000
_cell.length_b   1.000
_cell.length_c   1.000
_cell.angle_alpha   90.00
_cell.angle_beta   90.00
_cell.angle_gamma   90.00
#
_symmetry.space_group_name_H-M   'P 1'
#
loop_
_entity.id
_entity.type
_entity.pdbx_description
1 polymer ?
#
loop_
_entity_poly.entity_id
_entity_poly.type
_entity_poly.pdbx_seq_one_letter_code
_entity_poly.pdbx_strand_id
1 'polypeptide(L)'
;MIDPTLSTPAEVLAAARAIVASRYPDAVFALVAGSLMRGEGTAHSDLDLIVLHDRVEASRRESFVAGGVPVEAFVHDDETLAWAIDVAATRGRPSLLALIAEATAIGRAPQRAARLKEAVAGILAKGPPPMPPAQLDALRYAITDAVQDLRGARGEAEPLAIGVLLYPLLAELALRGRGQWNATGKWVPRALARIDGALAGRFDHAFRALFASGTADAVIALAERELAPHGGMRFDGDVQVASPAWRAPAGRFGA
;
A
#
# COMPACT_ATOMS: atom_id res chain seq x y z
N MET A 1 -1.55 13.07 27.50
CA MET A 1 -1.46 11.65 27.15
C MET A 1 -2.51 11.43 26.08
N ILE A 2 -2.17 10.86 24.92
CA ILE A 2 -3.17 10.55 23.89
C ILE A 2 -3.81 9.22 24.31
N ASP A 3 -5.13 9.16 24.35
CA ASP A 3 -5.89 7.91 24.37
C ASP A 3 -6.36 7.64 22.94
N PRO A 4 -5.85 6.59 22.27
CA PRO A 4 -6.19 6.27 20.89
C PRO A 4 -7.70 6.10 20.59
N THR A 5 -8.52 5.89 21.62
CA THR A 5 -9.97 5.64 21.48
C THR A 5 -10.84 6.80 21.96
N LEU A 6 -10.30 7.70 22.79
CA LEU A 6 -11.06 8.79 23.40
C LEU A 6 -10.55 10.18 23.03
N SER A 7 -9.29 10.31 22.62
CA SER A 7 -8.73 11.60 22.27
C SER A 7 -9.35 12.18 21.01
N THR A 8 -9.74 13.44 21.11
CA THR A 8 -10.21 14.24 19.98
C THR A 8 -9.05 14.55 19.02
N PRO A 9 -9.33 14.84 17.73
CA PRO A 9 -8.29 15.30 16.80
C PRO A 9 -7.50 16.52 17.29
N ALA A 10 -8.12 17.42 18.07
CA ALA A 10 -7.45 18.58 18.65
C ALA A 10 -6.41 18.18 19.71
N GLU A 11 -6.71 17.19 20.55
CA GLU A 11 -5.78 16.66 21.57
C GLU A 11 -4.64 15.88 20.91
N VAL A 12 -4.94 15.09 19.89
CA VAL A 12 -3.93 14.39 19.08
C VAL A 12 -2.98 15.40 18.44
N LEU A 13 -3.51 16.47 17.85
CA LEU A 13 -2.70 17.54 17.26
C LEU A 13 -1.82 18.27 18.29
N ALA A 14 -2.35 18.53 19.49
CA ALA A 14 -1.58 19.15 20.57
C ALA A 14 -0.39 18.26 21.01
N ALA A 15 -0.62 16.96 21.14
CA ALA A 15 0.43 16.00 21.45
C ALA A 15 1.45 15.88 20.30
N ALA A 16 1.00 15.87 19.05
CA ALA A 16 1.89 15.89 17.88
C ALA A 16 2.80 17.12 17.87
N ARG A 17 2.27 18.30 18.24
CA ARG A 17 3.09 19.52 18.40
C ARG A 17 4.17 19.35 19.47
N ALA A 18 3.85 18.76 20.62
CA ALA A 18 4.82 18.51 21.67
C ALA A 18 5.91 17.52 21.24
N ILE A 19 5.52 16.45 20.54
CA ILE A 19 6.44 15.45 19.98
C ILE A 19 7.39 16.12 18.97
N VAL A 20 6.85 16.88 18.02
CA VAL A 20 7.65 17.54 16.98
C VAL A 20 8.59 18.57 17.59
N ALA A 21 8.14 19.37 18.55
CA ALA A 21 9.00 20.34 19.25
C ALA A 21 10.16 19.66 20.01
N SER A 22 9.92 18.48 20.59
CA SER A 22 10.94 17.76 21.37
C SER A 22 11.92 16.94 20.52
N ARG A 23 11.44 16.28 19.45
CA ARG A 23 12.26 15.35 18.64
C ARG A 23 12.78 15.95 17.35
N TYR A 24 12.07 16.93 16.79
CA TYR A 24 12.39 17.54 15.50
C TYR A 24 12.37 19.07 15.61
N PRO A 25 13.17 19.66 16.54
CA PRO A 25 13.13 21.10 16.81
C PRO A 25 13.44 21.95 15.56
N ASP A 26 14.27 21.44 14.66
CA ASP A 26 14.67 22.12 13.43
C ASP A 26 13.80 21.79 12.22
N ALA A 27 12.70 21.03 12.39
CA ALA A 27 11.78 20.76 11.31
C ALA A 27 11.21 22.06 10.72
N VAL A 28 11.09 22.10 9.40
CA VAL A 28 10.43 23.20 8.68
C VAL A 28 8.93 23.14 8.95
N PHE A 29 8.36 21.95 8.78
CA PHE A 29 7.01 21.61 9.18
C PHE A 29 6.89 20.10 9.39
N ALA A 30 5.80 19.69 10.03
CA ALA A 30 5.35 18.32 10.05
C ALA A 30 3.90 18.24 9.58
N LEU A 31 3.56 17.14 8.93
CA LEU A 31 2.20 16.75 8.56
C LEU A 31 1.75 15.66 9.54
N VAL A 32 0.67 15.92 10.25
CA VAL A 32 0.08 15.02 11.23
C VAL A 32 -1.13 14.34 10.59
N ALA A 33 -1.08 13.02 10.46
CA ALA A 33 -2.09 12.24 9.76
C ALA A 33 -2.46 10.97 10.54
N GLY A 34 -3.14 10.05 9.87
CA GLY A 34 -3.50 8.77 10.43
C GLY A 34 -4.90 8.72 11.02
N SER A 35 -5.29 7.51 11.45
CA SER A 35 -6.64 7.24 11.94
C SER A 35 -7.03 8.07 13.17
N LEU A 36 -6.06 8.41 14.03
CA LEU A 36 -6.27 9.27 15.19
C LEU A 36 -6.73 10.68 14.80
N MET A 37 -6.14 11.26 13.76
CA MET A 37 -6.52 12.60 13.26
C MET A 37 -7.89 12.61 12.57
N ARG A 38 -8.38 11.46 12.09
CA ARG A 38 -9.72 11.31 11.50
C ARG A 38 -10.81 10.98 12.52
N GLY A 39 -10.47 10.76 13.79
CA GLY A 39 -11.42 10.27 14.80
C GLY A 39 -11.82 8.81 14.59
N GLU A 40 -11.06 8.07 13.77
CA GLU A 40 -11.27 6.64 13.48
C GLU A 40 -10.25 5.76 14.26
N GLY A 41 -9.69 6.32 15.33
CA GLY A 41 -8.69 5.68 16.16
C GLY A 41 -9.19 4.38 16.80
N THR A 42 -8.29 3.42 16.93
CA THR A 42 -8.48 2.18 17.68
C THR A 42 -7.42 2.08 18.76
N ALA A 43 -7.58 1.18 19.73
CA ALA A 43 -6.57 0.93 20.76
C ALA A 43 -5.18 0.54 20.20
N HIS A 44 -5.12 0.15 18.93
CA HIS A 44 -3.89 -0.23 18.22
C HIS A 44 -3.49 0.78 17.13
N SER A 45 -4.12 1.95 17.09
CA SER A 45 -3.77 3.02 16.16
C SER A 45 -2.49 3.73 16.58
N ASP A 46 -1.66 4.03 15.60
CA ASP A 46 -0.48 4.87 15.68
C ASP A 46 -0.78 6.32 15.24
N LEU A 47 0.14 7.21 15.63
CA LEU A 47 0.22 8.57 15.12
C LEU A 47 1.20 8.62 13.94
N ASP A 48 0.71 9.00 12.76
CA ASP A 48 1.54 9.19 11.57
C ASP A 48 2.08 10.62 11.50
N LEU A 49 3.39 10.77 11.38
CA LEU A 49 4.07 12.05 11.17
C LEU A 49 4.89 12.01 9.88
N ILE A 50 4.75 13.01 9.02
CA ILE A 50 5.71 13.27 7.94
C ILE A 50 6.44 14.56 8.30
N VAL A 51 7.73 14.45 8.59
CA VAL A 51 8.56 15.55 9.10
C VAL A 51 9.49 16.02 8.00
N LEU A 52 9.38 17.31 7.66
CA LEU A 52 10.20 17.93 6.62
C LEU A 52 11.29 18.80 7.22
N HIS A 53 12.54 18.54 6.87
CA HIS A 53 13.70 19.38 7.15
C HIS A 53 14.16 20.12 5.89
N ASP A 54 15.01 21.14 6.06
CA ASP A 54 15.65 21.81 4.92
C ASP A 54 16.60 20.88 4.17
N ARG A 55 17.30 20.00 4.90
CA ARG A 55 18.13 18.93 4.34
C ARG A 55 18.21 17.75 5.29
N VAL A 56 18.28 16.53 4.73
CA VAL A 56 18.64 15.32 5.47
C VAL A 56 19.80 14.60 4.78
N GLU A 57 20.58 13.81 5.52
CA GLU A 57 21.58 12.92 4.91
C GLU A 57 20.91 11.78 4.15
N ALA A 58 19.81 11.26 4.70
CA ALA A 58 18.97 10.23 4.10
C ALA A 58 17.54 10.34 4.62
N SER A 59 16.56 9.93 3.80
CA SER A 59 15.21 9.69 4.30
C SER A 59 15.20 8.51 5.25
N ARG A 60 14.35 8.58 6.27
CA ARG A 60 14.24 7.51 7.27
C ARG A 60 12.82 7.40 7.81
N ARG A 61 12.50 6.18 8.26
CA ARG A 61 11.31 5.89 9.03
C ARG A 61 11.74 5.56 10.45
N GLU A 62 11.13 6.24 11.42
CA GLU A 62 11.34 6.01 12.84
C GLU A 62 10.03 5.51 13.45
N SER A 63 10.13 4.52 14.34
CA SER A 63 9.01 4.06 15.15
C SER A 63 9.38 4.21 16.62
N PHE A 64 8.57 4.92 17.40
CA PHE A 64 8.82 5.14 18.82
C PHE A 64 7.51 5.29 19.60
N VAL A 65 7.59 5.22 20.92
CA VAL A 65 6.44 5.46 21.80
C VAL A 65 6.60 6.84 22.44
N ALA A 66 5.55 7.66 22.38
CA ALA A 66 5.48 8.96 23.03
C ALA A 66 4.20 9.10 23.84
N GLY A 67 4.33 9.28 25.16
CA GLY A 67 3.17 9.41 26.05
C GLY A 67 2.22 8.20 25.99
N GLY A 68 2.76 6.99 25.80
CA GLY A 68 1.99 5.74 25.71
C GLY A 68 1.47 5.38 24.32
N VAL A 69 1.64 6.26 23.32
CA VAL A 69 1.12 6.04 21.96
C VAL A 69 2.25 5.70 20.99
N PRO A 70 2.10 4.65 20.15
CA PRO A 70 3.00 4.39 19.03
C PRO A 70 2.97 5.53 18.01
N VAL A 71 4.14 5.95 17.57
CA VAL A 71 4.33 7.00 16.56
C VAL A 71 5.18 6.42 15.44
N GLU A 72 4.73 6.60 14.21
CA GLU A 72 5.52 6.35 13.01
C GLU A 72 5.85 7.68 12.33
N ALA A 73 7.14 8.02 12.26
CA ALA A 73 7.63 9.27 11.69
C ALA A 73 8.44 9.01 10.42
N PHE A 74 8.05 9.66 9.33
CA PHE A 74 8.71 9.65 8.03
C PHE A 74 9.46 10.97 7.86
N VAL A 75 10.80 10.92 7.97
CA VAL A 75 11.64 12.11 7.95
C VAL A 75 12.26 12.30 6.57
N HIS A 76 12.05 13.49 6.02
CA HIS A 76 12.42 13.83 4.65
C HIS A 76 12.97 15.26 4.54
N ASP A 77 13.62 15.52 3.43
CA ASP A 77 13.74 16.84 2.79
C ASP A 77 12.90 16.86 1.49
N ASP A 78 12.95 17.96 0.73
CA ASP A 78 12.15 18.07 -0.51
C ASP A 78 12.50 16.99 -1.54
N GLU A 79 13.79 16.71 -1.74
CA GLU A 79 14.26 15.76 -2.75
C GLU A 79 13.81 14.33 -2.43
N THR A 80 14.03 13.92 -1.19
CA THR A 80 13.67 12.57 -0.76
C THR A 80 12.16 12.36 -0.64
N LEU A 81 11.39 13.40 -0.28
CA LEU A 81 9.93 13.32 -0.27
C LEU A 81 9.36 13.27 -1.69
N ALA A 82 9.87 14.11 -2.60
CA ALA A 82 9.46 14.09 -4.01
C ALA A 82 9.71 12.70 -4.63
N TRP A 83 10.90 12.13 -4.40
CA TRP A 83 11.20 10.76 -4.84
C TRP A 83 10.23 9.73 -4.27
N ALA A 84 9.88 9.83 -2.98
CA ALA A 84 8.96 8.90 -2.33
C ALA A 84 7.53 9.01 -2.90
N ILE A 85 7.08 10.24 -3.19
CA ILE A 85 5.80 10.53 -3.86
C ILE A 85 5.80 9.89 -5.26
N ASP A 86 6.85 10.10 -6.04
CA ASP A 86 6.97 9.55 -7.39
C ASP A 86 6.95 8.01 -7.38
N VAL A 87 7.73 7.38 -6.50
CA VAL A 87 7.74 5.93 -6.35
C VAL A 87 6.36 5.40 -5.93
N ALA A 88 5.68 6.06 -5.00
CA ALA A 88 4.34 5.70 -4.57
C ALA A 88 3.34 5.81 -5.74
N ALA A 89 3.40 6.92 -6.49
CA ALA A 89 2.55 7.16 -7.64
C ALA A 89 2.77 6.12 -8.75
N THR A 90 4.02 5.91 -9.18
CA THR A 90 4.37 4.93 -10.23
C THR A 90 3.98 3.51 -9.85
N ARG A 91 4.16 3.13 -8.58
CA ARG A 91 3.73 1.81 -8.06
C ARG A 91 2.22 1.73 -7.80
N GLY A 92 1.48 2.81 -8.01
CA GLY A 92 0.05 2.89 -7.78
C GLY A 92 -0.34 2.65 -6.32
N ARG A 93 0.51 3.00 -5.36
CA ARG A 93 0.28 2.82 -3.91
C ARG A 93 -0.10 4.15 -3.27
N PRO A 94 -1.36 4.36 -2.88
CA PRO A 94 -1.84 5.67 -2.48
C PRO A 94 -1.51 6.05 -1.03
N SER A 95 -1.00 5.13 -0.19
CA SER A 95 -0.91 5.34 1.26
C SER A 95 -0.17 6.62 1.67
N LEU A 96 1.05 6.84 1.15
CA LEU A 96 1.80 8.08 1.43
C LEU A 96 1.09 9.32 0.91
N LEU A 97 0.52 9.24 -0.30
CA LEU A 97 -0.18 10.36 -0.93
C LEU A 97 -1.43 10.75 -0.13
N ALA A 98 -2.21 9.76 0.30
CA ALA A 98 -3.39 9.94 1.14
C ALA A 98 -3.03 10.55 2.50
N LEU A 99 -1.97 10.05 3.15
CA LEU A 99 -1.46 10.63 4.39
C LEU A 99 -1.12 12.11 4.21
N ILE A 100 -0.40 12.49 3.16
CA ILE A 100 -0.06 13.90 2.89
C ILE A 100 -1.33 14.73 2.65
N ALA A 101 -2.24 14.28 1.77
CA ALA A 101 -3.42 15.03 1.39
C ALA A 101 -4.37 15.28 2.57
N GLU A 102 -4.56 14.28 3.44
CA GLU A 102 -5.44 14.34 4.61
C GLU A 102 -4.80 15.06 5.82
N ALA A 103 -3.47 15.19 5.84
CA ALA A 103 -2.76 15.64 7.04
C ALA A 103 -3.11 17.06 7.51
N THR A 104 -3.02 17.28 8.82
CA THR A 104 -2.98 18.63 9.38
C THR A 104 -1.53 19.10 9.53
N ALA A 105 -1.21 20.25 8.95
CA ALA A 105 0.15 20.80 8.99
C ALA A 105 0.44 21.57 10.28
N ILE A 106 1.63 21.40 10.83
CA ILE A 106 2.18 22.18 11.96
C ILE A 106 3.60 22.62 11.64
N GLY A 107 4.02 23.80 12.10
CA GLY A 107 5.40 24.28 11.95
C GLY A 107 5.51 25.67 11.34
N ARG A 108 6.71 25.95 10.82
CA ARG A 108 7.20 27.30 10.50
C ARG A 108 6.81 27.78 9.09
N ALA A 109 6.48 26.87 8.18
CA ALA A 109 6.19 27.18 6.76
C ALA A 109 4.82 26.63 6.30
N PRO A 110 3.69 27.13 6.84
CA PRO A 110 2.36 26.60 6.53
C PRO A 110 1.99 26.72 5.04
N GLN A 111 2.49 27.73 4.31
CA GLN A 111 2.23 27.88 2.88
C GLN A 111 2.94 26.80 2.05
N ARG A 112 4.15 26.38 2.45
CA ARG A 112 4.89 25.29 1.79
C ARG A 112 4.18 23.96 1.99
N ALA A 113 3.72 23.69 3.22
CA ALA A 113 2.89 22.52 3.51
C ALA A 113 1.59 22.51 2.70
N ALA A 114 0.88 23.65 2.60
CA ALA A 114 -0.34 23.76 1.82
C ALA A 114 -0.13 23.45 0.33
N ARG A 115 0.91 23.99 -0.30
CA ARG A 115 1.25 23.70 -1.71
C ARG A 115 1.58 22.23 -1.94
N LEU A 116 2.35 21.61 -1.04
CA LEU A 116 2.65 20.19 -1.10
C LEU A 116 1.36 19.35 -1.05
N LYS A 117 0.48 19.64 -0.08
CA LYS A 117 -0.80 18.96 0.05
C LYS A 117 -1.67 19.09 -1.19
N GLU A 118 -1.77 20.30 -1.74
CA GLU A 118 -2.53 20.56 -2.96
C GLU A 118 -1.97 19.80 -4.17
N ALA A 119 -0.65 19.82 -4.36
CA ALA A 119 0.01 19.07 -5.42
C ALA A 119 -0.26 17.55 -5.30
N VAL A 120 -0.13 16.99 -4.10
CA VAL A 120 -0.37 15.56 -3.86
C VAL A 120 -1.84 15.19 -4.00
N ALA A 121 -2.76 16.06 -3.57
CA ALA A 121 -4.19 15.86 -3.81
C ALA A 121 -4.51 15.84 -5.33
N GLY A 122 -3.84 16.68 -6.11
CA GLY A 122 -3.94 16.65 -7.58
C GLY A 122 -3.46 15.32 -8.19
N ILE A 123 -2.36 14.76 -7.67
CA ILE A 123 -1.88 13.42 -8.08
C ILE A 123 -2.92 12.36 -7.76
N LEU A 124 -3.46 12.35 -6.53
CA LEU A 124 -4.48 11.38 -6.11
C LEU A 124 -5.73 11.44 -6.99
N ALA A 125 -6.21 12.64 -7.29
CA ALA A 125 -7.39 12.87 -8.13
C ALA A 125 -7.18 12.37 -9.57
N LYS A 126 -5.96 12.47 -10.10
CA LYS A 126 -5.60 11.99 -11.44
C LYS A 126 -5.60 10.45 -11.55
N GLY A 127 -5.35 9.76 -10.44
CA GLY A 127 -5.18 8.30 -10.44
C GLY A 127 -3.75 7.85 -10.76
N PRO A 128 -3.43 6.56 -10.56
CA PRO A 128 -2.11 6.03 -10.86
C PRO A 128 -1.86 6.03 -12.38
N PRO A 129 -0.59 6.08 -12.81
CA PRO A 129 -0.27 5.79 -14.20
C PRO A 129 -0.70 4.35 -14.56
N PRO A 130 -1.04 4.09 -15.84
CA PRO A 130 -1.32 2.74 -16.32
C PRO A 130 -0.19 1.78 -15.97
N MET A 131 -0.55 0.53 -15.67
CA MET A 131 0.43 -0.52 -15.41
C MET A 131 1.26 -0.74 -16.69
N PRO A 132 2.61 -0.74 -16.61
CA PRO A 132 3.45 -1.10 -17.74
C PRO A 132 3.08 -2.50 -18.27
N PRO A 133 3.07 -2.73 -19.60
CA PRO A 133 2.68 -4.02 -20.17
C PRO A 133 3.43 -5.22 -19.58
N ALA A 134 4.75 -5.09 -19.38
CA ALA A 134 5.55 -6.14 -18.75
C ALA A 134 5.13 -6.44 -17.30
N GLN A 135 4.71 -5.43 -16.54
CA GLN A 135 4.19 -5.63 -15.19
C GLN A 135 2.82 -6.31 -15.20
N LEU A 136 1.95 -5.93 -16.16
CA LEU A 136 0.65 -6.58 -16.32
C LEU A 136 0.82 -8.05 -16.71
N ASP A 137 1.72 -8.35 -17.65
CA ASP A 137 2.03 -9.71 -18.05
C ASP A 137 2.60 -10.54 -16.89
N ALA A 138 3.54 -10.00 -16.11
CA ALA A 138 4.05 -10.67 -14.92
C ALA A 138 2.95 -10.94 -13.89
N LEU A 139 2.03 -9.98 -13.67
CA LEU A 139 0.90 -10.15 -12.77
C LEU A 139 -0.08 -11.22 -13.26
N ARG A 140 -0.40 -11.21 -14.57
CA ARG A 140 -1.25 -12.22 -15.19
C ARG A 140 -0.64 -13.61 -15.08
N TYR A 141 0.67 -13.74 -15.30
CA TYR A 141 1.39 -14.99 -15.13
C TYR A 141 1.33 -15.47 -13.69
N ALA A 142 1.68 -14.61 -12.71
CA ALA A 142 1.65 -14.98 -11.29
C ALA A 142 0.25 -15.43 -10.82
N ILE A 143 -0.82 -14.77 -11.28
CA ILE A 143 -2.20 -15.19 -11.01
C ILE A 143 -2.51 -16.53 -11.66
N THR A 144 -2.08 -16.71 -12.91
CA THR A 144 -2.30 -17.96 -13.66
C THR A 144 -1.63 -19.13 -12.97
N ASP A 145 -0.36 -18.99 -12.60
CA ASP A 145 0.45 -19.98 -11.90
C ASP A 145 -0.22 -20.38 -10.57
N ALA A 146 -0.57 -19.40 -9.74
CA ALA A 146 -1.27 -19.65 -8.48
C ALA A 146 -2.65 -20.31 -8.67
N VAL A 147 -3.38 -19.99 -9.75
CA VAL A 147 -4.64 -20.67 -10.09
C VAL A 147 -4.41 -22.12 -10.50
N GLN A 148 -3.34 -22.43 -11.24
CA GLN A 148 -3.02 -23.82 -11.59
C GLN A 148 -2.63 -24.63 -10.35
N ASP A 149 -1.82 -24.04 -9.47
CA ASP A 149 -1.50 -24.65 -8.18
C ASP A 149 -2.76 -24.89 -7.36
N LEU A 150 -3.67 -23.91 -7.31
CA LEU A 150 -4.93 -24.03 -6.56
C LEU A 150 -5.82 -25.15 -7.10
N ARG A 151 -5.85 -25.38 -8.42
CA ARG A 151 -6.57 -26.50 -9.05
C ARG A 151 -5.95 -27.85 -8.70
N GLY A 152 -4.64 -27.90 -8.49
CA GLY A 152 -3.89 -29.11 -8.13
C GLY A 152 -3.72 -29.34 -6.63
N ALA A 153 -4.20 -28.42 -5.80
CA ALA A 153 -3.94 -28.38 -4.37
C ALA A 153 -4.51 -29.61 -3.64
N ARG A 154 -3.77 -30.08 -2.63
CA ARG A 154 -4.08 -31.27 -1.83
C ARG A 154 -4.17 -30.95 -0.36
N GLY A 155 -5.08 -31.65 0.31
CA GLY A 155 -5.34 -31.43 1.74
C GLY A 155 -5.86 -30.02 2.03
N GLU A 156 -5.88 -29.66 3.30
CA GLU A 156 -6.45 -28.39 3.76
C GLU A 156 -5.44 -27.23 3.74
N ALA A 157 -4.14 -27.53 3.86
CA ALA A 157 -3.11 -26.52 4.02
C ALA A 157 -2.73 -25.81 2.71
N GLU A 158 -2.66 -26.55 1.59
CA GLU A 158 -2.23 -25.99 0.30
C GLU A 158 -3.19 -24.91 -0.23
N PRO A 159 -4.53 -25.11 -0.26
CA PRO A 159 -5.46 -24.07 -0.72
C PRO A 159 -5.38 -22.78 0.11
N LEU A 160 -5.13 -22.89 1.42
CA LEU A 160 -4.95 -21.73 2.30
C LEU A 160 -3.68 -20.94 1.95
N ALA A 161 -2.55 -21.64 1.80
CA ALA A 161 -1.28 -21.01 1.46
C ALA A 161 -1.34 -20.31 0.09
N ILE A 162 -1.93 -20.98 -0.91
CA ILE A 162 -2.12 -20.42 -2.25
C ILE A 162 -3.11 -19.26 -2.22
N GLY A 163 -4.19 -19.36 -1.44
CA GLY A 163 -5.16 -18.27 -1.24
C GLY A 163 -4.54 -17.01 -0.66
N VAL A 164 -3.62 -17.13 0.31
CA VAL A 164 -2.88 -16.00 0.89
C VAL A 164 -2.02 -15.31 -0.16
N LEU A 165 -1.39 -16.07 -1.06
CA LEU A 165 -0.62 -15.53 -2.18
C LEU A 165 -1.52 -14.87 -3.24
N LEU A 166 -2.63 -15.51 -3.60
CA LEU A 166 -3.51 -15.10 -4.70
C LEU A 166 -4.35 -13.86 -4.36
N TYR A 167 -4.74 -13.68 -3.10
CA TYR A 167 -5.52 -12.53 -2.63
C TYR A 167 -4.94 -11.17 -3.05
N PRO A 168 -3.69 -10.81 -2.68
CA PRO A 168 -3.11 -9.53 -3.07
C PRO A 168 -2.92 -9.38 -4.59
N LEU A 169 -2.64 -10.47 -5.31
CA LEU A 169 -2.46 -10.43 -6.77
C LEU A 169 -3.78 -10.09 -7.48
N LEU A 170 -4.88 -10.75 -7.11
CA LEU A 170 -6.20 -10.46 -7.67
C LEU A 170 -6.68 -9.07 -7.26
N ALA A 171 -6.42 -8.63 -6.02
CA ALA A 171 -6.75 -7.27 -5.60
C ALA A 171 -6.00 -6.22 -6.43
N GLU A 172 -4.70 -6.43 -6.70
CA GLU A 172 -3.91 -5.53 -7.53
C GLU A 172 -4.43 -5.51 -8.96
N LEU A 173 -4.71 -6.67 -9.58
CA LEU A 173 -5.28 -6.72 -10.93
C LEU A 173 -6.64 -6.03 -10.99
N ALA A 174 -7.53 -6.31 -10.03
CA ALA A 174 -8.86 -5.76 -9.99
C ALA A 174 -8.87 -4.23 -9.88
N LEU A 175 -7.95 -3.66 -9.08
CA LEU A 175 -7.83 -2.21 -8.90
C LEU A 175 -7.03 -1.57 -10.03
N ARG A 176 -5.76 -1.97 -10.23
CA ARG A 176 -4.85 -1.36 -11.20
C ARG A 176 -5.29 -1.62 -12.64
N GLY A 177 -5.88 -2.77 -12.93
CA GLY A 177 -6.44 -3.10 -14.24
C GLY A 177 -7.59 -2.18 -14.65
N ARG A 178 -8.25 -1.53 -13.69
CA ARG A 178 -9.29 -0.51 -13.88
C ARG A 178 -8.78 0.93 -13.71
N GLY A 179 -7.46 1.13 -13.72
CA GLY A 179 -6.84 2.45 -13.51
C GLY A 179 -7.03 3.02 -12.12
N GLN A 180 -7.37 2.19 -11.13
CA GLN A 180 -7.59 2.62 -9.74
C GLN A 180 -6.32 2.44 -8.92
N TRP A 181 -6.15 3.28 -7.89
CA TRP A 181 -5.09 3.09 -6.90
C TRP A 181 -5.17 1.70 -6.26
N ASN A 182 -4.01 1.05 -6.09
CA ASN A 182 -3.92 -0.25 -5.43
C ASN A 182 -4.28 -0.14 -3.94
N ALA A 183 -4.65 -1.25 -3.33
CA ALA A 183 -4.88 -1.37 -1.90
C ALA A 183 -4.31 -2.69 -1.39
N THR A 184 -3.91 -2.72 -0.13
CA THR A 184 -3.32 -3.91 0.50
C THR A 184 -3.95 -4.18 1.86
N GLY A 185 -3.93 -5.46 2.27
CA GLY A 185 -4.45 -5.91 3.56
C GLY A 185 -5.88 -5.43 3.82
N LYS A 186 -6.10 -4.83 5.00
CA LYS A 186 -7.42 -4.38 5.47
C LYS A 186 -8.11 -3.35 4.58
N TRP A 187 -7.37 -2.70 3.67
CA TRP A 187 -7.91 -1.67 2.78
C TRP A 187 -8.53 -2.23 1.50
N VAL A 188 -8.20 -3.47 1.12
CA VAL A 188 -8.72 -4.09 -0.11
C VAL A 188 -10.25 -4.11 -0.17
N PRO A 189 -10.99 -4.57 0.86
CA PRO A 189 -12.45 -4.62 0.80
C PRO A 189 -13.07 -3.24 0.57
N ARG A 190 -12.54 -2.20 1.24
CA ARG A 190 -13.02 -0.81 1.10
C ARG A 190 -12.71 -0.25 -0.29
N ALA A 191 -11.52 -0.54 -0.81
CA ALA A 191 -11.10 -0.08 -2.13
C ALA A 191 -11.93 -0.71 -3.24
N LEU A 192 -12.20 -2.02 -3.16
CA LEU A 192 -13.07 -2.72 -4.10
C LEU A 192 -14.51 -2.20 -4.04
N ALA A 193 -15.08 -2.05 -2.83
CA ALA A 193 -16.45 -1.58 -2.66
C ALA A 193 -16.66 -0.15 -3.21
N ARG A 194 -15.63 0.70 -3.15
CA ARG A 194 -15.66 2.06 -3.71
C ARG A 194 -15.76 2.07 -5.24
N ILE A 195 -15.27 1.04 -5.91
CA ILE A 195 -15.23 0.99 -7.39
C ILE A 195 -16.36 0.15 -7.97
N ASP A 196 -16.73 -0.95 -7.30
CA ASP A 196 -17.81 -1.85 -7.70
C ASP A 196 -18.22 -2.72 -6.49
N GLY A 197 -19.40 -2.46 -5.93
CA GLY A 197 -19.93 -3.21 -4.80
C GLY A 197 -20.21 -4.69 -5.10
N ALA A 198 -20.57 -5.03 -6.35
CA ALA A 198 -20.79 -6.41 -6.75
C ALA A 198 -19.46 -7.16 -6.89
N LEU A 199 -18.41 -6.51 -7.39
CA LEU A 199 -17.05 -7.05 -7.38
C LEU A 199 -16.57 -7.31 -5.95
N ALA A 200 -16.74 -6.34 -5.05
CA ALA A 200 -16.37 -6.50 -3.65
C ALA A 200 -17.08 -7.70 -2.99
N GLY A 201 -18.39 -7.86 -3.24
CA GLY A 201 -19.16 -9.01 -2.76
C GLY A 201 -18.66 -10.36 -3.31
N ARG A 202 -18.36 -10.43 -4.62
CA ARG A 202 -17.77 -11.65 -5.22
C ARG A 202 -16.40 -11.97 -4.62
N PHE A 203 -15.57 -10.95 -4.42
CA PHE A 203 -14.23 -11.10 -3.85
C PHE A 203 -14.28 -11.62 -2.42
N ASP A 204 -15.10 -11.01 -1.57
CA ASP A 204 -15.29 -11.44 -0.18
C ASP A 204 -15.86 -12.85 -0.10
N HIS A 205 -16.90 -13.17 -0.87
CA HIS A 205 -17.47 -14.51 -0.92
C HIS A 205 -16.45 -15.58 -1.33
N ALA A 206 -15.71 -15.34 -2.41
CA ALA A 206 -14.74 -16.29 -2.94
C ALA A 206 -13.64 -16.61 -1.92
N PHE A 207 -13.01 -15.60 -1.33
CA PHE A 207 -11.94 -15.82 -0.37
C PHE A 207 -12.43 -16.31 0.99
N ARG A 208 -13.64 -15.95 1.42
CA ARG A 208 -14.24 -16.57 2.61
C ARG A 208 -14.48 -18.06 2.41
N ALA A 209 -15.02 -18.47 1.26
CA ALA A 209 -15.23 -19.89 0.96
C ALA A 209 -13.90 -20.66 0.92
N LEU A 210 -12.87 -20.09 0.27
CA LEU A 210 -11.55 -20.70 0.24
C LEU A 210 -10.96 -20.84 1.65
N PHE A 211 -11.00 -19.79 2.47
CA PHE A 211 -10.37 -19.82 3.79
C PHE A 211 -11.16 -20.58 4.85
N ALA A 212 -12.48 -20.71 4.71
CA ALA A 212 -13.30 -21.44 5.66
C ALA A 212 -13.31 -22.96 5.39
N SER A 213 -13.29 -23.37 4.12
CA SER A 213 -13.53 -24.78 3.74
C SER A 213 -12.64 -25.29 2.62
N GLY A 214 -11.62 -24.53 2.18
CA GLY A 214 -10.76 -24.93 1.07
C GLY A 214 -11.43 -24.91 -0.30
N THR A 215 -12.64 -24.33 -0.41
CA THR A 215 -13.42 -24.34 -1.65
C THR A 215 -12.86 -23.35 -2.67
N ALA A 216 -12.16 -23.87 -3.68
CA ALA A 216 -11.42 -23.07 -4.65
C ALA A 216 -12.25 -22.49 -5.82
N ASP A 217 -13.36 -23.12 -6.20
CA ASP A 217 -14.08 -22.81 -7.44
C ASP A 217 -14.44 -21.33 -7.60
N ALA A 218 -14.90 -20.71 -6.52
CA ALA A 218 -15.27 -19.29 -6.53
C ALA A 218 -14.06 -18.37 -6.75
N VAL A 219 -12.88 -18.72 -6.21
CA VAL A 219 -11.65 -17.95 -6.39
C VAL A 219 -11.10 -18.15 -7.80
N ILE A 220 -11.15 -19.37 -8.33
CA ILE A 220 -10.75 -19.68 -9.71
C ILE A 220 -11.63 -18.89 -10.70
N ALA A 221 -12.96 -18.95 -10.53
CA ALA A 221 -13.89 -18.23 -11.39
C ALA A 221 -13.73 -16.69 -11.28
N LEU A 222 -13.38 -16.19 -10.10
CA LEU A 222 -13.03 -14.77 -9.93
C LEU A 222 -11.76 -14.42 -10.70
N ALA A 223 -10.71 -15.22 -10.58
CA ALA A 223 -9.44 -14.99 -11.28
C ALA A 223 -9.63 -14.98 -12.81
N GLU A 224 -10.36 -15.96 -13.34
CA GLU A 224 -10.68 -16.04 -14.78
C GLU A 224 -11.42 -14.79 -15.28
N ARG A 225 -12.42 -14.31 -14.52
CA ARG A 225 -13.17 -13.10 -14.85
C ARG A 225 -12.32 -11.84 -14.82
N GLU A 226 -11.46 -11.71 -13.82
CA GLU A 226 -10.58 -10.54 -13.70
C GLU A 226 -9.46 -10.56 -14.75
N LEU A 227 -8.98 -11.73 -15.17
CA LEU A 227 -7.99 -11.86 -16.23
C LEU A 227 -8.57 -11.66 -17.64
N ALA A 228 -9.85 -11.99 -17.87
CA ALA A 228 -10.47 -11.96 -19.21
C ALA A 228 -10.33 -10.59 -19.94
N PRO A 229 -10.57 -9.42 -19.31
CA PRO A 229 -10.34 -8.12 -19.93
C PRO A 229 -8.88 -7.83 -20.30
N HIS A 230 -7.94 -8.60 -19.76
CA HIS A 230 -6.50 -8.42 -19.94
C HIS A 230 -5.87 -9.50 -20.82
N GLY A 231 -6.69 -10.23 -21.60
CA GLY A 231 -6.23 -11.31 -22.48
C GLY A 231 -6.23 -12.70 -21.82
N GLY A 232 -6.87 -12.84 -20.67
CA GLY A 232 -7.04 -14.12 -19.98
C GLY A 232 -5.78 -14.63 -19.29
N MET A 233 -5.80 -15.93 -18.97
CA MET A 233 -4.69 -16.67 -18.39
C MET A 233 -3.43 -16.52 -19.25
N ARG A 234 -2.26 -16.53 -18.59
CA ARG A 234 -0.97 -16.37 -19.21
C ARG A 234 0.00 -17.42 -18.68
N PHE A 235 0.32 -18.40 -19.52
CA PHE A 235 1.33 -19.40 -19.26
C PHE A 235 2.08 -19.72 -20.55
N ASP A 236 1.32 -20.12 -21.59
CA ASP A 236 1.88 -20.38 -22.91
C ASP A 236 2.53 -19.11 -23.50
N GLY A 237 3.79 -19.25 -23.93
CA GLY A 237 4.58 -18.16 -24.47
C GLY A 237 5.08 -17.11 -23.47
N ASP A 238 4.93 -17.30 -22.16
CA ASP A 238 5.54 -16.38 -21.19
C ASP A 238 7.08 -16.50 -21.17
N VAL A 239 7.77 -15.36 -21.14
CA VAL A 239 9.23 -15.30 -21.12
C VAL A 239 9.67 -14.26 -20.09
N GLN A 240 10.41 -14.71 -19.08
CA GLN A 240 11.01 -13.84 -18.08
C GLN A 240 12.51 -13.77 -18.28
N VAL A 241 13.00 -12.59 -18.65
CA VAL A 241 14.42 -12.34 -18.89
C VAL A 241 15.05 -11.88 -17.59
N ALA A 242 15.93 -12.72 -17.03
CA ALA A 242 16.73 -12.36 -15.86
C ALA A 242 17.70 -11.20 -16.18
N SER A 243 18.11 -10.47 -15.14
CA SER A 243 19.15 -9.44 -15.30
C SER A 243 20.44 -10.08 -15.86
N PRO A 244 21.07 -9.51 -16.91
CA PRO A 244 22.34 -10.01 -17.42
C PRO A 244 23.47 -10.04 -16.38
N ALA A 245 23.31 -9.28 -15.28
CA ALA A 245 24.23 -9.24 -14.14
C ALA A 245 24.10 -10.44 -13.18
N TRP A 246 23.03 -11.24 -13.28
CA TRP A 246 22.81 -12.42 -12.43
C TRP A 246 23.63 -13.60 -12.92
N ARG A 247 24.96 -13.45 -12.87
CA ARG A 247 25.93 -14.48 -13.22
C ARG A 247 26.76 -14.82 -12.00
N ALA A 248 26.76 -16.09 -11.63
CA ALA A 248 27.73 -16.59 -10.67
C ALA A 248 29.14 -16.63 -11.31
N PRO A 249 30.21 -16.52 -10.52
CA PRO A 249 31.56 -16.79 -11.01
C PRO A 249 31.67 -18.19 -11.63
N ALA A 250 32.52 -18.33 -12.64
CA ALA A 250 32.85 -19.63 -13.23
C ALA A 250 33.42 -20.57 -12.15
N GLY A 251 33.06 -21.86 -12.22
CA GLY A 251 33.55 -22.89 -11.28
C GLY A 251 32.83 -22.96 -9.93
N ARG A 252 31.71 -22.24 -9.73
CA ARG A 252 30.94 -22.26 -8.46
C ARG A 252 30.49 -23.66 -8.01
N PHE A 253 30.32 -24.59 -8.94
CA PHE A 253 29.88 -25.97 -8.65
C PHE A 253 30.94 -27.02 -9.01
N GLY A 254 32.21 -26.64 -9.11
CA GLY A 254 33.29 -27.51 -9.61
C GLY A 254 33.62 -27.22 -11.07
N ALA A 255 34.80 -27.68 -11.49
CA ALA A 255 35.29 -27.57 -12.86
C ALA A 255 34.59 -28.58 -13.79
#